data_AF-A0A3D4IEZ8-F1
#
_entry.id   AF-A0A3D4IEZ8-F1
#
_cell.length_a   1.000
_cell.length_b   1.000
_cell.length_c   1.000
_cell.angle_alpha   90.00
_cell.angle_beta   90.00
_cell.angle_gamma   90.00
#
_symmetry.space_group_name_H-M   'P 1'
#
loop_
_entity.id
_entity.type
_entity.pdbx_description
1 polymer ?
#
loop_
_entity_poly.entity_id
_entity_poly.type
_entity_poly.pdbx_seq_one_letter_code
_entity_poly.pdbx_strand_id
1 'polypeptide(L)'
;FSALKPQGYAVLTIHRAENTDDPAQFEAILQAIAHIDQRVVWPVHPRTRHFLTAHTLPPNLHPLSPLGYLDMMALVRNAKVVLTDSGGLQKEAYWLGVPCITLRNETEWPETLSNGWNKLSGNRLKDLPEMVQTPPKGSRPHFGTTGGVGASTLIVQTLLDELSHA
;
A
#
# COMPACT_ATOMS: atom_id res chain seq x y z
N PHE A 1 19.01 -1.23 -1.76
CA PHE A 1 18.19 -0.01 -1.79
C PHE A 1 18.99 1.30 -1.91
N SER A 2 20.31 1.32 -1.68
CA SER A 2 21.14 2.55 -1.72
C SER A 2 21.13 3.32 -3.05
N ALA A 3 20.70 2.68 -4.15
CA ALA A 3 20.55 3.33 -5.46
C ALA A 3 19.19 4.02 -5.68
N LEU A 4 18.19 3.80 -4.82
CA LEU A 4 16.89 4.47 -4.94
C LEU A 4 16.92 5.80 -4.19
N LYS A 5 16.64 6.89 -4.93
CA LYS A 5 16.49 8.22 -4.32
C LYS A 5 15.19 8.27 -3.50
N PRO A 6 15.23 8.71 -2.23
CA PRO A 6 14.01 8.95 -1.45
C PRO A 6 13.04 9.85 -2.21
N GLN A 7 11.74 9.54 -2.11
CA GLN A 7 10.65 10.22 -2.79
C GLN A 7 10.74 10.19 -4.34
N GLY A 8 11.63 9.36 -4.90
CA GLY A 8 11.84 9.23 -6.35
C GLY A 8 11.11 8.05 -7.01
N TYR A 9 10.36 7.27 -6.24
CA TYR A 9 9.70 6.05 -6.72
C TYR A 9 8.36 5.80 -6.01
N ALA A 10 7.48 5.04 -6.66
CA ALA A 10 6.31 4.43 -6.06
C ALA A 10 6.60 2.97 -5.67
N VAL A 11 5.92 2.47 -4.65
CA VAL A 11 5.96 1.04 -4.28
C VAL A 11 4.64 0.40 -4.65
N LEU A 12 4.69 -0.68 -5.43
CA LEU A 12 3.52 -1.47 -5.79
C LEU A 12 3.48 -2.76 -4.98
N THR A 13 2.31 -3.11 -4.45
CA THR A 13 2.00 -4.48 -4.03
C THR A 13 0.61 -4.86 -4.53
N ILE A 14 0.51 -6.00 -5.19
CA ILE A 14 -0.73 -6.53 -5.75
C ILE A 14 -0.74 -8.04 -5.50
N HIS A 15 -1.78 -8.56 -4.84
CA HIS A 15 -1.90 -9.98 -4.50
C HIS A 15 -3.33 -10.41 -4.10
N ARG A 16 -4.31 -9.50 -4.08
CA ARG A 16 -5.71 -9.85 -3.79
C ARG A 16 -6.34 -10.49 -5.01
N ALA A 17 -7.20 -11.48 -4.76
CA ALA A 17 -7.95 -12.18 -5.80
C ALA A 17 -8.72 -11.23 -6.74
N GLU A 18 -9.32 -10.17 -6.20
CA GLU A 18 -10.06 -9.17 -6.99
C GLU A 18 -9.21 -8.51 -8.10
N ASN A 19 -7.89 -8.45 -7.93
CA ASN A 19 -6.96 -7.87 -8.89
C ASN A 19 -6.11 -8.90 -9.64
N THR A 20 -6.04 -10.15 -9.16
CA THR A 20 -5.16 -11.18 -9.72
C THR A 20 -5.90 -12.29 -10.44
N ASP A 21 -7.18 -12.53 -10.13
CA ASP A 21 -7.88 -13.71 -10.66
C ASP A 21 -8.53 -13.41 -12.02
N ASP A 22 -8.75 -12.13 -12.34
CA ASP A 22 -9.13 -11.67 -13.68
C ASP A 22 -7.91 -11.05 -14.42
N PRO A 23 -7.42 -11.68 -15.50
CA PRO A 23 -6.31 -11.15 -16.29
C PRO A 23 -6.58 -9.75 -16.87
N ALA A 24 -7.84 -9.42 -17.21
CA ALA A 24 -8.18 -8.11 -17.77
C ALA A 24 -8.02 -7.00 -16.73
N GLN A 25 -8.38 -7.27 -15.47
CA GLN A 25 -8.19 -6.36 -14.36
C GLN A 25 -6.70 -6.12 -14.08
N PHE A 26 -5.89 -7.19 -14.05
CA PHE A 26 -4.45 -7.07 -13.85
C PHE A 26 -3.78 -6.27 -14.98
N GLU A 27 -4.16 -6.53 -16.24
CA GLU A 27 -3.67 -5.79 -17.40
C GLU A 27 -4.06 -4.31 -17.35
N ALA A 28 -5.29 -3.98 -16.94
CA ALA A 28 -5.72 -2.59 -16.74
C ALA A 28 -4.85 -1.86 -15.69
N ILE A 29 -4.44 -2.56 -14.63
CA ILE A 29 -3.52 -2.00 -13.63
C ILE A 29 -2.13 -1.77 -14.22
N LEU A 30 -1.59 -2.71 -14.99
CA LEU A 30 -0.31 -2.54 -15.68
C LEU A 30 -0.35 -1.36 -16.67
N GLN A 31 -1.42 -1.23 -17.44
CA GLN A 31 -1.62 -0.10 -18.35
C GLN A 31 -1.66 1.24 -17.60
N ALA A 32 -2.41 1.31 -16.49
CA ALA A 32 -2.43 2.51 -15.65
C ALA A 32 -1.05 2.85 -15.08
N ILE A 33 -0.28 1.83 -14.66
CA ILE A 33 1.09 1.99 -14.17
C ILE A 33 2.02 2.54 -15.26
N ALA A 34 1.86 2.10 -16.52
CA ALA A 34 2.69 2.57 -17.63
C ALA A 34 2.62 4.08 -17.87
N HIS A 35 1.53 4.73 -17.41
CA HIS A 35 1.34 6.18 -17.50
C HIS A 35 1.83 6.95 -16.27
N ILE A 36 2.44 6.29 -15.28
CA ILE A 36 3.04 6.95 -14.12
C ILE A 36 4.47 7.37 -14.45
N ASP A 37 4.78 8.65 -14.27
CA ASP A 37 6.13 9.20 -14.56
C ASP A 37 7.23 8.62 -13.66
N GLN A 38 6.88 8.23 -12.43
CA GLN A 38 7.84 7.69 -11.49
C GLN A 38 8.19 6.25 -11.77
N ARG A 39 9.40 5.87 -11.36
CA ARG A 39 9.80 4.48 -11.19
C ARG A 39 8.82 3.78 -10.24
N VAL A 40 8.28 2.63 -10.63
CA VAL A 40 7.44 1.79 -9.77
C VAL A 40 8.23 0.55 -9.38
N VAL A 41 8.42 0.34 -8.08
CA VAL A 41 9.14 -0.81 -7.53
C VAL A 41 8.13 -1.81 -7.00
N TRP A 42 8.22 -3.07 -7.43
CA TRP A 42 7.25 -4.10 -7.08
C TRP A 42 7.93 -5.30 -6.41
N PRO A 43 7.98 -5.37 -5.07
CA PRO A 43 8.29 -6.60 -4.35
C PRO A 43 7.22 -7.67 -4.65
N VAL A 44 7.55 -8.62 -5.52
CA VAL A 44 6.55 -9.52 -6.10
C VAL A 44 6.16 -10.59 -5.08
N HIS A 45 4.89 -10.64 -4.71
CA HIS A 45 4.35 -11.68 -3.85
C HIS A 45 4.41 -13.06 -4.54
N PRO A 46 4.66 -14.18 -3.83
CA PRO A 46 4.68 -15.50 -4.45
C PRO A 46 3.45 -15.81 -5.32
N ARG A 47 2.25 -15.38 -4.90
CA ARG A 47 0.99 -15.52 -5.67
C ARG A 47 1.07 -14.89 -7.06
N THR A 48 1.72 -13.74 -7.19
CA THR A 48 1.76 -12.95 -8.43
C THR A 48 3.03 -13.15 -9.25
N ARG A 49 3.91 -14.07 -8.82
CA ARG A 49 5.19 -14.32 -9.50
C ARG A 49 5.00 -14.82 -10.93
N HIS A 50 3.96 -15.60 -11.19
CA HIS A 50 3.66 -16.13 -12.52
C HIS A 50 3.29 -15.03 -13.53
N PHE A 51 2.81 -13.87 -13.08
CA PHE A 51 2.50 -12.74 -13.99
C PHE A 51 3.74 -12.15 -14.66
N LEU A 52 4.92 -12.30 -14.06
CA LEU A 52 6.18 -11.80 -14.64
C LEU A 52 6.50 -12.45 -15.99
N THR A 53 6.00 -13.67 -16.21
CA THR A 53 6.16 -14.41 -17.47
C THR A 53 4.92 -14.37 -18.36
N ALA A 54 3.75 -14.08 -17.78
CA ALA A 54 2.48 -14.07 -18.51
C ALA A 54 2.15 -12.71 -19.15
N HIS A 55 2.75 -11.60 -18.66
CA HIS A 55 2.47 -10.26 -19.14
C HIS A 55 3.74 -9.52 -19.54
N THR A 56 3.60 -8.58 -20.48
CA THR A 56 4.65 -7.60 -20.77
C THR A 56 4.58 -6.50 -19.71
N LEU A 57 5.65 -6.36 -18.93
CA LEU A 57 5.68 -5.33 -17.88
C LEU A 57 5.96 -3.95 -18.48
N PRO A 58 5.32 -2.88 -17.96
CA PRO A 58 5.67 -1.52 -18.30
C PRO A 58 7.15 -1.22 -18.04
N PRO A 59 7.80 -0.36 -18.84
CA PRO A 59 9.24 -0.08 -18.70
C PRO A 59 9.62 0.60 -17.39
N ASN A 60 8.67 1.30 -16.75
CA ASN A 60 8.82 1.94 -15.44
C ASN A 60 8.52 1.00 -14.27
N LEU A 61 8.06 -0.23 -14.51
CA LEU A 61 7.75 -1.22 -13.48
C LEU A 61 8.93 -2.17 -13.27
N HIS A 62 9.46 -2.17 -12.05
CA HIS A 62 10.66 -2.92 -11.68
C HIS A 62 10.32 -3.97 -10.63
N PRO A 63 10.12 -5.23 -11.03
CA PRO A 63 9.90 -6.32 -10.10
C PRO A 63 11.16 -6.61 -9.27
N LEU A 64 10.96 -6.92 -8.00
CA LEU A 64 11.98 -7.38 -7.07
C LEU A 64 11.55 -8.72 -6.45
N SER A 65 12.52 -9.47 -5.92
CA SER A 65 12.20 -10.60 -5.05
C SER A 65 11.40 -10.14 -3.82
N PRO A 66 10.55 -11.02 -3.23
CA PRO A 66 9.86 -10.72 -1.99
C PRO A 66 10.83 -10.20 -0.92
N LEU A 67 10.39 -9.20 -0.17
CA LEU A 67 11.20 -8.56 0.87
C LEU A 67 10.78 -9.05 2.25
N GLY A 68 11.74 -9.09 3.18
CA GLY A 68 11.44 -9.19 4.60
C GLY A 68 10.71 -7.93 5.09
N TYR A 69 10.05 -8.04 6.24
CA TYR A 69 9.22 -6.96 6.77
C TYR A 69 9.98 -5.63 6.94
N LEU A 70 11.16 -5.67 7.55
CA LEU A 70 11.96 -4.46 7.81
C LEU A 70 12.42 -3.79 6.52
N ASP A 71 12.82 -4.59 5.51
CA ASP A 71 13.20 -4.07 4.19
C ASP A 71 12.01 -3.44 3.47
N MET A 72 10.83 -4.06 3.58
CA MET A 72 9.59 -3.51 3.04
C MET A 72 9.24 -2.17 3.70
N MET A 73 9.32 -2.08 5.03
CA MET A 73 9.06 -0.83 5.75
C MET A 73 10.08 0.26 5.42
N ALA A 74 11.37 -0.09 5.27
CA ALA A 74 12.40 0.84 4.82
C ALA A 74 12.14 1.35 3.40
N LEU A 75 11.72 0.45 2.50
CA LEU A 75 11.34 0.80 1.13
C LEU A 75 10.11 1.73 1.10
N VAL A 76 9.07 1.41 1.86
CA VAL A 76 7.83 2.19 1.94
C VAL A 76 8.10 3.58 2.52
N ARG A 77 8.80 3.66 3.66
CA ARG A 77 9.10 4.94 4.35
C ARG A 77 9.78 5.97 3.44
N ASN A 78 10.54 5.51 2.45
CA ASN A 78 11.26 6.36 1.50
C ASN A 78 10.54 6.52 0.16
N ALA A 79 9.38 5.90 -0.04
CA ALA A 79 8.60 6.01 -1.27
C ALA A 79 7.88 7.36 -1.36
N LYS A 80 7.62 7.80 -2.60
CA LYS A 80 6.74 8.95 -2.89
C LYS A 80 5.29 8.60 -2.57
N VAL A 81 4.87 7.40 -2.95
CA VAL A 81 3.50 6.90 -2.83
C VAL A 81 3.54 5.37 -2.81
N VAL A 82 2.58 4.76 -2.11
CA VAL A 82 2.31 3.33 -2.14
C VAL A 82 1.07 3.07 -3.00
N LEU A 83 1.17 2.12 -3.92
CA LEU A 83 0.06 1.56 -4.71
C LEU A 83 -0.18 0.15 -4.19
N THR A 84 -1.32 -0.11 -3.56
CA THR A 84 -1.50 -1.39 -2.85
C THR A 84 -2.93 -1.91 -2.82
N ASP A 85 -3.10 -3.23 -2.84
CA ASP A 85 -4.34 -3.92 -2.47
C ASP A 85 -4.25 -4.64 -1.10
N SER A 86 -3.13 -4.48 -0.40
CA SER A 86 -2.91 -5.02 0.93
C SER A 86 -3.74 -4.25 1.97
N GLY A 87 -4.48 -4.95 2.82
CA GLY A 87 -5.16 -4.32 3.96
C GLY A 87 -4.17 -3.72 4.97
N GLY A 88 -3.14 -4.49 5.35
CA GLY A 88 -2.14 -4.04 6.33
C GLY A 88 -1.30 -2.87 5.83
N LEU A 89 -0.81 -2.96 4.58
CA LEU A 89 0.12 -1.97 4.04
C LEU A 89 -0.51 -0.57 3.91
N GLN A 90 -1.82 -0.48 3.68
CA GLN A 90 -2.54 0.79 3.67
C GLN A 90 -2.33 1.55 5.00
N LYS A 91 -2.48 0.85 6.13
CA LYS A 91 -2.32 1.44 7.47
C LYS A 91 -0.85 1.70 7.81
N GLU A 92 0.05 0.84 7.36
CA GLU A 92 1.49 1.02 7.57
C GLU A 92 2.04 2.22 6.79
N ALA A 93 1.65 2.39 5.52
CA ALA A 93 1.99 3.56 4.72
C ALA A 93 1.46 4.83 5.37
N TYR A 94 0.20 4.80 5.83
CA TYR A 94 -0.39 5.89 6.61
C TYR A 94 0.47 6.19 7.84
N TRP A 95 0.82 5.21 8.67
CA TRP A 95 1.67 5.39 9.85
C TRP A 95 3.05 5.96 9.56
N LEU A 96 3.64 5.59 8.42
CA LEU A 96 4.93 6.11 7.97
C LEU A 96 4.85 7.51 7.34
N GLY A 97 3.64 8.08 7.21
CA GLY A 97 3.45 9.39 6.59
C GLY A 97 3.68 9.37 5.08
N VAL A 98 3.41 8.23 4.44
CA VAL A 98 3.56 8.03 2.99
C VAL A 98 2.17 7.95 2.37
N PRO A 99 1.86 8.76 1.35
CA PRO A 99 0.58 8.70 0.65
C PRO A 99 0.32 7.30 0.08
N CYS A 100 -0.93 6.87 0.13
CA CYS A 100 -1.37 5.56 -0.35
C CYS A 100 -2.44 5.72 -1.44
N ILE A 101 -2.42 4.84 -2.43
CA ILE A 101 -3.50 4.63 -3.37
C ILE A 101 -3.85 3.16 -3.30
N THR A 102 -5.03 2.88 -2.76
CA THR A 102 -5.57 1.54 -2.64
C THR A 102 -6.16 1.12 -3.97
N LEU A 103 -5.62 0.07 -4.56
CA LEU A 103 -6.04 -0.51 -5.84
C LEU A 103 -7.32 -1.36 -5.68
N ARG A 104 -8.31 -0.85 -4.95
CA ARG A 104 -9.56 -1.53 -4.58
C ARG A 104 -10.72 -0.54 -4.59
N ASN A 105 -11.94 -1.05 -4.60
CA ASN A 105 -13.16 -0.22 -4.53
C ASN A 105 -13.49 0.22 -3.10
N GLU A 106 -12.89 -0.41 -2.09
CA GLU A 106 -13.15 -0.16 -0.68
C GLU A 106 -11.89 -0.35 0.16
N THR A 107 -11.95 0.09 1.41
CA THR A 107 -10.88 -0.03 2.40
C THR A 107 -11.44 -0.35 3.76
N GLU A 108 -10.70 -1.15 4.53
CA GLU A 108 -10.95 -1.42 5.94
C GLU A 108 -10.57 -0.23 6.84
N TRP A 109 -9.89 0.79 6.29
CA TRP A 109 -9.36 1.95 7.01
C TRP A 109 -9.93 3.27 6.46
N PRO A 110 -11.24 3.51 6.57
CA PRO A 110 -11.89 4.70 6.01
C PRO A 110 -11.28 6.01 6.53
N GLU A 111 -10.73 6.00 7.74
CA GLU A 111 -10.07 7.16 8.35
C GLU A 111 -8.85 7.63 7.54
N THR A 112 -8.20 6.72 6.81
CA THR A 112 -7.04 7.04 5.97
C THR A 112 -7.41 7.83 4.71
N LEU A 113 -8.67 7.78 4.28
CA LEU A 113 -9.17 8.55 3.12
C LEU A 113 -9.23 10.05 3.41
N SER A 114 -9.32 10.42 4.69
CA SER A 114 -9.37 11.81 5.11
C SER A 114 -8.14 12.59 4.62
N ASN A 115 -8.39 13.78 4.08
CA ASN A 115 -7.37 14.66 3.50
C ASN A 115 -6.49 14.03 2.40
N GLY A 116 -6.90 12.91 1.81
CA GLY A 116 -6.20 12.27 0.68
C GLY A 116 -4.93 11.52 1.04
N TRP A 117 -4.76 11.12 2.31
CA TRP A 117 -3.64 10.27 2.74
C TRP A 117 -3.72 8.85 2.16
N ASN A 118 -4.94 8.38 1.91
CA ASN A 118 -5.24 7.24 1.07
C ASN A 118 -6.29 7.65 0.03
N LYS A 119 -6.26 7.02 -1.14
CA LYS A 119 -7.27 7.19 -2.20
C LYS A 119 -7.65 5.82 -2.73
N LEU A 120 -8.92 5.63 -3.07
CA LEU A 120 -9.38 4.41 -3.74
C LEU A 120 -9.27 4.61 -5.24
N SER A 121 -8.46 3.80 -5.93
CA SER A 121 -8.42 3.83 -7.39
C SER A 121 -9.46 2.91 -8.01
N GLY A 122 -9.85 1.80 -7.39
CA GLY A 122 -10.95 0.91 -7.81
C GLY A 122 -11.26 0.90 -9.32
N ASN A 123 -12.45 1.39 -9.66
CA ASN A 123 -12.96 1.57 -11.05
C ASN A 123 -12.44 2.83 -11.78
N ARG A 124 -11.49 3.55 -11.20
CA ARG A 124 -10.88 4.81 -11.65
C ARG A 124 -9.38 4.65 -11.94
N LEU A 125 -8.92 3.47 -12.37
CA LEU A 125 -7.53 3.23 -12.73
C LEU A 125 -6.96 4.23 -13.75
N LYS A 126 -7.82 4.74 -14.66
CA LYS A 126 -7.43 5.80 -15.62
C LYS A 126 -6.94 7.10 -14.96
N ASP A 127 -7.37 7.37 -13.73
CA ASP A 127 -6.99 8.58 -12.98
C ASP A 127 -5.69 8.34 -12.16
N LEU A 128 -5.14 7.12 -12.17
CA LEU A 128 -3.99 6.73 -11.34
C LEU A 128 -2.77 7.65 -11.51
N PRO A 129 -2.37 8.07 -12.74
CA PRO A 129 -1.27 9.01 -12.92
C PRO A 129 -1.49 10.34 -12.18
N GLU A 130 -2.70 10.90 -12.26
CA GLU A 130 -3.05 12.14 -11.57
C GLU A 130 -3.07 11.94 -10.04
N MET A 131 -3.62 10.81 -9.58
CA MET A 131 -3.69 10.48 -8.16
C MET A 131 -2.30 10.42 -7.51
N VAL A 132 -1.32 9.86 -8.22
CA VAL A 132 0.09 9.75 -7.79
C VAL A 132 0.76 11.13 -7.66
N GLN A 133 0.39 12.08 -8.49
CA GLN A 133 0.95 13.43 -8.47
C GLN A 133 0.28 14.35 -7.45
N THR A 134 -0.88 13.97 -6.94
CA THR A 134 -1.68 14.79 -6.03
C THR A 134 -1.35 14.45 -4.56
N PRO A 135 -0.59 15.30 -3.83
CA PRO A 135 -0.25 15.02 -2.44
C PRO A 135 -1.47 15.13 -1.50
N PRO A 136 -1.42 14.50 -0.31
CA PRO A 136 -2.40 14.73 0.74
C PRO A 136 -2.37 16.18 1.24
N LYS A 137 -3.47 16.62 1.84
CA LYS A 137 -3.62 17.97 2.41
C LYS A 137 -3.39 17.95 3.94
N GLY A 138 -2.72 18.97 4.45
CA GLY A 138 -2.54 19.16 5.89
C GLY A 138 -1.77 18.03 6.58
N SER A 139 -1.80 18.03 7.91
CA SER A 139 -1.18 16.98 8.72
C SER A 139 -2.02 15.71 8.72
N ARG A 140 -1.35 14.56 8.78
CA ARG A 140 -1.98 13.27 8.98
C ARG A 140 -2.70 13.23 10.34
N PRO A 141 -4.02 12.96 10.38
CA PRO A 141 -4.70 12.76 11.65
C PRO A 141 -4.13 11.55 12.41
N HIS A 142 -4.01 11.66 13.73
CA HIS A 142 -3.57 10.53 14.56
C HIS A 142 -4.80 9.72 14.98
N PHE A 143 -4.79 8.42 14.70
CA PHE A 143 -5.87 7.50 15.05
C PHE A 143 -5.33 6.30 15.82
N GLY A 144 -6.14 5.74 16.73
CA GLY A 144 -5.77 4.54 17.49
C GLY A 144 -4.78 4.79 18.63
N THR A 145 -4.92 5.91 19.35
CA THR A 145 -4.09 6.15 20.54
C THR A 145 -4.52 5.22 21.66
N THR A 146 -3.58 4.50 22.24
CA THR A 146 -3.75 3.64 23.41
C THR A 146 -3.56 4.38 24.75
N GLY A 147 -3.60 5.72 24.73
CA GLY A 147 -3.24 6.55 25.88
C GLY A 147 -1.77 6.38 26.31
N GLY A 148 -0.89 5.93 25.40
CA GLY A 148 0.54 5.68 25.69
C GLY A 148 0.85 4.26 26.16
N VAL A 149 -0.17 3.42 26.39
CA VAL A 149 0.00 2.00 26.76
C VAL A 149 0.26 1.17 25.49
N GLY A 150 1.09 0.13 25.50
CA GLY A 150 1.20 -0.74 24.31
C GLY A 150 -0.13 -1.39 23.95
N ALA A 151 -0.48 -1.49 22.66
CA ALA A 151 -1.72 -2.18 22.26
C ALA A 151 -1.75 -3.64 22.78
N SER A 152 -0.60 -4.32 22.77
CA SER A 152 -0.45 -5.66 23.36
C SER A 152 -0.71 -5.67 24.86
N THR A 153 -0.19 -4.69 25.60
CA THR A 153 -0.43 -4.53 27.03
C THR A 153 -1.90 -4.32 27.33
N LEU A 154 -2.57 -3.45 26.55
CA LEU A 154 -4.00 -3.20 26.71
C LEU A 154 -4.83 -4.46 26.46
N ILE A 155 -4.55 -5.19 25.38
CA ILE A 155 -5.22 -6.46 25.07
C ILE A 155 -5.06 -7.46 26.22
N VAL A 156 -3.84 -7.65 26.72
CA VAL A 156 -3.57 -8.58 27.83
C VAL A 156 -4.32 -8.16 29.09
N GLN A 157 -4.30 -6.87 29.44
CA GLN A 157 -4.99 -6.38 30.62
C GLN A 157 -6.50 -6.59 30.52
N THR A 158 -7.11 -6.24 29.39
CA THR A 158 -8.55 -6.43 29.16
C THR A 158 -8.96 -7.90 29.29
N LEU A 159 -8.17 -8.82 28.72
CA LEU A 159 -8.45 -10.26 28.82
C LEU A 159 -8.34 -10.76 30.26
N LEU A 160 -7.36 -10.29 31.03
CA LEU A 160 -7.20 -10.66 32.44
C LEU A 160 -8.36 -10.13 33.29
N ASP A 161 -8.82 -8.91 33.04
CA ASP A 161 -9.94 -8.31 33.76
C ASP A 161 -11.25 -9.07 33.51
N GLU A 162 -11.55 -9.42 32.26
CA GLU A 162 -12.75 -10.19 31.90
C GLU A 162 -12.74 -11.61 32.48
N LEU A 163 -11.59 -12.29 32.43
CA LEU A 163 -11.45 -13.65 32.98
C LEU A 163 -11.47 -13.69 34.51
N SER A 164 -11.10 -12.59 35.18
CA SER A 164 -11.15 -12.49 36.64
C SER A 164 -12.57 -12.23 37.18
N HIS A 165 -13.54 -11.98 36.29
CA HIS A 165 -14.94 -11.71 36.63
C HIS A 165 -15.91 -12.77 36.10
N ALA A 166 -15.39 -13.86 35.50
CA ALA A 166 -16.13 -15.04 35.05
C ALA A 166 -15.99 -16.20 36.06
#